data_AF-A0A9D1N6S6-F1
#
_entry.id   AF-A0A9D1N6S6-F1
#
_cell.length_a   1.000
_cell.length_b   1.000
_cell.length_c   1.000
_cell.angle_alpha   90.00
_cell.angle_beta   90.00
_cell.angle_gamma   90.00
#
_symmetry.space_group_name_H-M   'P 1'
#
loop_
_entity.id
_entity.type
_entity.pdbx_description
1 polymer ?
#
loop_
_entity_poly.entity_id
_entity_poly.type
_entity_poly.pdbx_seq_one_letter_code
_entity_poly.pdbx_strand_id
1 'polypeptide(L)'
;MDYYSYYYSANYDAGLGAGYYISIGIVGILSIIAWWRIFAKAGEKGWKAIIPFYNMYVMYKLFWKVAIFIVMLVVSALAVIGYIIVIYGIVAAFYSGSSGMFMAGVLLLVACAIVALVLQIIFYNKLAKAFGHGAGFTVGLIFLNVIFLLILAFGSSRYLGGGTERLSGYDSAANYRYREPMDR
;
A
#
# COMPACT_ATOMS: atom_id res chain seq x y z
N MET A 1 -11.90 12.95 41.77
CA MET A 1 -11.94 11.60 41.18
C MET A 1 -11.27 10.69 42.19
N ASP A 2 -12.01 9.81 42.84
CA ASP A 2 -11.48 8.99 43.94
C ASP A 2 -10.67 7.82 43.41
N TYR A 3 -9.75 7.28 44.23
CA TYR A 3 -8.81 6.21 43.84
C TYR A 3 -9.49 5.05 43.09
N TYR A 4 -10.64 4.60 43.59
CA TYR A 4 -11.42 3.54 42.93
C TYR A 4 -11.92 3.93 41.54
N SER A 5 -12.41 5.17 41.36
CA SER A 5 -12.86 5.66 40.05
C SER A 5 -11.71 5.83 39.06
N TYR A 6 -10.54 6.30 39.52
CA TYR A 6 -9.33 6.40 38.69
C TYR A 6 -8.78 5.03 38.30
N TYR A 7 -8.71 4.08 39.25
CA TYR A 7 -8.25 2.72 38.99
C TYR A 7 -9.20 2.02 38.02
N TYR A 8 -10.51 2.19 38.18
CA TYR A 8 -11.50 1.62 37.26
C TYR A 8 -11.40 2.21 35.85
N SER A 9 -11.28 3.53 35.70
CA SER A 9 -11.11 4.17 34.38
C SER A 9 -9.79 3.76 33.72
N ALA A 10 -8.71 3.69 34.48
CA ALA A 10 -7.40 3.25 33.97
C ALA A 10 -7.43 1.81 33.44
N ASN A 11 -8.09 0.88 34.15
CA ASN A 11 -8.25 -0.50 33.68
C ASN A 11 -9.17 -0.63 32.47
N TYR A 12 -10.22 0.18 32.41
CA TYR A 12 -11.11 0.25 31.25
C TYR A 12 -10.35 0.73 30.00
N ASP A 13 -9.60 1.83 30.10
CA ASP A 13 -8.80 2.37 29.00
C ASP A 13 -7.69 1.40 28.57
N ALA A 14 -7.05 0.72 29.54
CA ALA A 14 -6.08 -0.33 29.27
C ALA A 14 -6.71 -1.54 28.56
N GLY A 15 -7.92 -1.93 28.96
CA GLY A 15 -8.68 -3.01 28.32
C GLY A 15 -9.07 -2.67 26.88
N LEU A 16 -9.52 -1.45 26.62
CA LEU A 16 -9.79 -0.94 25.28
C LEU A 16 -8.52 -0.87 24.42
N GLY A 17 -7.42 -0.36 24.99
CA GLY A 17 -6.12 -0.30 24.31
C GLY A 17 -5.63 -1.69 23.93
N ALA A 18 -5.62 -2.63 24.87
CA ALA A 18 -5.23 -4.02 24.63
C ALA A 18 -6.12 -4.68 23.55
N GLY A 19 -7.44 -4.51 23.64
CA GLY A 19 -8.38 -5.03 22.64
C GLY A 19 -8.14 -4.44 21.25
N TYR A 20 -7.84 -3.15 21.16
CA TYR A 20 -7.51 -2.47 19.90
C TYR A 20 -6.22 -3.04 19.26
N TYR A 21 -5.14 -3.17 20.03
CA TYR A 21 -3.87 -3.71 19.52
C TYR A 21 -3.99 -5.18 19.09
N ILE A 22 -4.75 -6.00 19.83
CA ILE A 22 -5.04 -7.39 19.46
C ILE A 22 -5.80 -7.44 18.13
N SER A 23 -6.82 -6.59 17.97
CA SER A 23 -7.63 -6.52 16.75
C SER A 23 -6.78 -6.14 15.53
N ILE A 24 -5.91 -5.13 15.65
CA ILE A 24 -4.99 -4.74 14.57
C ILE A 24 -3.96 -5.84 14.29
N GLY A 25 -3.46 -6.51 15.31
CA GLY A 25 -2.55 -7.65 15.16
C GLY A 25 -3.17 -8.77 14.31
N ILE A 26 -4.41 -9.16 14.63
CA ILE A 26 -5.15 -10.19 13.88
C ILE A 26 -5.35 -9.77 12.42
N VAL A 27 -5.83 -8.54 12.20
CA VAL A 27 -6.06 -7.99 10.85
C VAL A 27 -4.74 -7.90 10.06
N GLY A 28 -3.65 -7.52 10.71
CA GLY A 28 -2.32 -7.46 10.12
C GLY A 28 -1.82 -8.84 9.68
N ILE A 29 -1.95 -9.87 10.53
CA ILE A 29 -1.56 -11.25 10.20
C ILE A 29 -2.36 -11.77 8.99
N LEU A 30 -3.69 -11.57 8.98
CA LEU A 30 -4.54 -11.97 7.85
C LEU A 30 -4.13 -11.27 6.55
N SER A 31 -3.81 -9.97 6.63
CA SER A 31 -3.33 -9.19 5.48
C SER A 31 -2.01 -9.72 4.94
N ILE A 32 -1.06 -10.08 5.82
CA ILE A 32 0.23 -10.68 5.44
C ILE A 32 0.01 -12.02 4.71
N ILE A 33 -0.86 -12.88 5.24
CA ILE A 33 -1.20 -14.17 4.62
C ILE A 33 -1.84 -13.95 3.24
N ALA A 34 -2.77 -12.99 3.13
CA ALA A 34 -3.41 -12.63 1.86
C ALA A 34 -2.37 -12.21 0.81
N TRP A 35 -1.49 -11.28 1.16
CA TRP A 35 -0.44 -10.81 0.27
C TRP A 35 0.55 -11.91 -0.11
N TRP A 36 0.95 -12.75 0.84
CA TRP A 36 1.81 -13.90 0.54
C TRP A 36 1.21 -14.80 -0.54
N ARG A 37 -0.09 -15.10 -0.43
CA ARG A 37 -0.83 -15.93 -1.40
C ARG A 37 -1.00 -15.23 -2.75
N ILE A 38 -1.28 -13.92 -2.77
CA ILE A 38 -1.37 -13.12 -4.01
C ILE A 38 -0.04 -13.15 -4.77
N PHE A 39 1.10 -12.99 -4.06
CA PHE A 39 2.43 -13.07 -4.67
C PHE A 39 2.69 -14.46 -5.25
N ALA A 40 2.36 -15.52 -4.49
CA ALA A 40 2.48 -16.89 -4.97
C ALA A 40 1.64 -17.15 -6.22
N LYS A 41 0.40 -16.62 -6.27
CA LYS A 41 -0.46 -16.68 -7.47
C LYS A 41 0.12 -15.95 -8.67
N ALA A 42 0.89 -14.89 -8.43
CA ALA A 42 1.56 -14.12 -9.46
C ALA A 42 2.94 -14.69 -9.87
N GLY A 43 3.31 -15.89 -9.37
CA GLY A 43 4.58 -16.54 -9.67
C GLY A 43 5.78 -15.97 -8.90
N GLU A 44 5.54 -15.17 -7.87
CA GLU A 44 6.58 -14.58 -7.01
C GLU A 44 6.68 -15.29 -5.67
N LYS A 45 7.87 -15.27 -5.06
CA LYS A 45 8.06 -15.85 -3.73
C LYS A 45 7.26 -15.09 -2.68
N GLY A 46 6.47 -15.78 -1.86
CA GLY A 46 5.57 -15.14 -0.90
C GLY A 46 6.26 -14.33 0.21
N TRP A 47 7.47 -14.70 0.63
CA TRP A 47 8.24 -13.93 1.63
C TRP A 47 8.54 -12.50 1.20
N LYS A 48 8.52 -12.23 -0.11
CA LYS A 48 8.69 -10.88 -0.64
C LYS A 48 7.58 -9.93 -0.16
N ALA A 49 6.41 -10.44 0.21
CA ALA A 49 5.31 -9.66 0.77
C ALA A 49 5.60 -9.13 2.19
N ILE A 50 6.48 -9.81 2.95
CA ILE A 50 6.78 -9.45 4.34
C ILE A 50 7.79 -8.31 4.43
N ILE A 51 8.77 -8.30 3.52
CA ILE A 51 9.86 -7.31 3.59
C ILE A 51 9.31 -5.92 3.23
N PRO A 52 9.44 -4.94 4.14
CA PRO A 52 9.04 -3.55 3.87
C PRO A 52 9.79 -2.98 2.65
N PHE A 53 9.13 -2.10 1.89
CA PHE A 53 9.59 -1.50 0.62
C PHE A 53 9.80 -2.49 -0.54
N TYR A 54 10.41 -3.64 -0.30
CA TYR A 54 10.57 -4.67 -1.32
C TYR A 54 9.23 -5.24 -1.75
N ASN A 55 8.31 -5.45 -0.81
CA ASN A 55 6.94 -5.85 -1.11
C ASN A 55 6.25 -4.85 -2.05
N MET A 56 6.34 -3.55 -1.77
CA MET A 56 5.77 -2.50 -2.60
C MET A 56 6.38 -2.48 -3.99
N TYR A 57 7.71 -2.51 -4.10
CA TYR A 57 8.40 -2.58 -5.39
C TYR A 57 7.89 -3.76 -6.23
N VAL A 58 7.79 -4.95 -5.65
CA VAL A 58 7.32 -6.15 -6.36
C VAL A 58 5.84 -6.03 -6.73
N MET A 59 5.00 -5.45 -5.86
CA MET A 59 3.59 -5.17 -6.17
C MET A 59 3.45 -4.23 -7.38
N TYR A 60 4.14 -3.09 -7.38
CA TYR A 60 4.09 -2.15 -8.50
C TYR A 60 4.63 -2.77 -9.80
N LYS A 61 5.71 -3.57 -9.69
CA LYS A 61 6.26 -4.35 -10.81
C LYS A 61 5.26 -5.39 -11.35
N LEU A 62 4.48 -6.02 -10.48
CA LEU A 62 3.49 -7.04 -10.85
C LEU A 62 2.24 -6.41 -11.48
N PHE A 63 1.64 -5.43 -10.81
CA PHE A 63 0.28 -4.98 -11.12
C PHE A 63 0.23 -3.69 -11.93
N TRP A 64 1.31 -2.90 -12.00
CA TRP A 64 1.28 -1.60 -12.67
C TRP A 64 2.56 -1.29 -13.46
N LYS A 65 3.49 -0.49 -12.91
CA LYS A 65 4.76 -0.07 -13.51
C LYS A 65 5.75 0.30 -12.42
N VAL A 66 7.03 -0.02 -12.59
CA VAL A 66 8.08 0.32 -11.62
C VAL A 66 8.27 1.83 -11.48
N ALA A 67 8.08 2.60 -12.55
CA ALA A 67 8.17 4.07 -12.49
C ALA A 67 7.22 4.70 -11.45
N ILE A 68 6.04 4.10 -11.22
CA ILE A 68 5.07 4.62 -10.24
C ILE A 68 5.56 4.41 -8.80
N PHE A 69 6.32 3.36 -8.54
CA PHE A 69 6.97 3.17 -7.25
C PHE A 69 7.95 4.32 -6.97
N ILE A 70 8.73 4.75 -7.97
CA ILE A 70 9.62 5.91 -7.83
C ILE A 70 8.83 7.20 -7.60
N VAL A 71 7.71 7.41 -8.31
CA VAL A 71 6.81 8.55 -8.06
C VAL A 71 6.29 8.55 -6.63
N MET A 72 5.88 7.40 -6.10
CA MET A 72 5.42 7.26 -4.71
C MET A 72 6.53 7.60 -3.70
N LEU A 73 7.77 7.22 -3.97
CA LEU A 73 8.91 7.59 -3.12
C LEU A 73 9.15 9.11 -3.15
N VAL A 74 9.06 9.75 -4.32
CA VAL A 74 9.18 11.20 -4.45
C VAL A 74 8.05 11.92 -3.70
N VAL A 75 6.79 11.48 -3.87
CA VAL A 75 5.64 12.04 -3.15
C VAL A 75 5.80 11.86 -1.64
N SER A 76 6.32 10.72 -1.18
CA SER A 76 6.59 10.47 0.23
C SER A 76 7.70 11.39 0.77
N ALA A 77 8.76 11.61 0.00
CA ALA A 77 9.82 12.56 0.37
C ALA A 77 9.29 14.01 0.44
N LEU A 78 8.45 14.42 -0.51
CA LEU A 78 7.79 15.73 -0.48
C LEU A 78 6.86 15.88 0.73
N ALA A 79 6.16 14.81 1.13
CA ALA A 79 5.35 14.82 2.34
C ALA A 79 6.21 14.98 3.60
N VAL A 80 7.38 14.33 3.67
CA VAL A 80 8.34 14.54 4.77
C VAL A 80 8.83 15.98 4.82
N ILE A 81 9.15 16.58 3.66
CA ILE A 81 9.52 18.00 3.56
C ILE A 81 8.37 18.90 4.04
N GLY A 82 7.14 18.64 3.60
CA GLY A 82 5.95 19.37 4.06
C GLY A 82 5.76 19.27 5.57
N TYR A 83 5.96 18.09 6.15
CA TYR A 83 5.89 17.88 7.59
C TYR A 83 6.95 18.71 8.35
N ILE A 84 8.18 18.73 7.85
CA ILE A 84 9.26 19.55 8.41
C ILE A 84 8.90 21.05 8.32
N ILE A 85 8.37 21.51 7.19
CA ILE A 85 7.91 22.90 7.01
C ILE A 85 6.80 23.24 8.02
N VAL A 86 5.86 22.33 8.26
CA VAL A 86 4.80 22.51 9.27
C VAL A 86 5.42 22.67 10.66
N ILE A 87 6.39 21.84 11.05
CA ILE A 87 7.09 21.99 12.34
C ILE A 87 7.75 23.36 12.45
N TYR A 88 8.51 23.79 11.43
CA TYR A 88 9.11 25.12 11.42
C TYR A 88 8.07 26.24 11.46
N GLY A 89 6.94 26.08 10.76
CA GLY A 89 5.83 27.02 10.76
C GLY A 89 5.17 27.15 12.13
N ILE A 90 5.00 26.05 12.86
CA ILE A 90 4.49 26.05 14.24
C ILE A 90 5.46 26.83 15.13
N VAL A 91 6.76 26.51 15.07
CA VAL A 91 7.79 27.21 15.86
C VAL A 91 7.82 28.70 15.53
N ALA A 92 7.85 29.08 14.26
CA ALA A 92 7.87 30.48 13.82
C ALA A 92 6.62 31.27 14.24
N ALA A 93 5.45 30.62 14.27
CA ALA A 93 4.21 31.24 14.75
C ALA A 93 4.31 31.67 16.22
N PHE A 94 5.04 30.93 17.07
CA PHE A 94 5.28 31.31 18.46
C PHE A 94 6.25 32.49 18.63
N TYR A 95 7.21 32.68 17.72
CA TYR A 95 8.22 33.75 17.84
C TYR A 95 7.85 35.04 17.11
N SER A 96 7.23 34.94 15.93
CA SER A 96 7.02 36.08 15.02
C SER A 96 5.56 36.32 14.64
N GLY A 97 4.63 35.45 15.09
CA GLY A 97 3.21 35.54 14.74
C GLY A 97 2.89 35.25 13.26
N SER A 98 3.89 34.94 12.42
CA SER A 98 3.69 34.67 10.99
C SER A 98 3.27 33.21 10.75
N SER A 99 2.03 33.02 10.30
CA SER A 99 1.42 31.71 10.04
C SER A 99 1.63 31.19 8.60
N GLY A 100 2.30 31.97 7.74
CA GLY A 100 2.41 31.66 6.30
C GLY A 100 3.12 30.33 6.01
N MET A 101 4.20 30.03 6.72
CA MET A 101 4.96 28.79 6.52
C MET A 101 4.18 27.55 6.97
N PHE A 102 3.43 27.67 8.08
CA PHE A 102 2.54 26.61 8.54
C PHE A 102 1.50 26.27 7.47
N MET A 103 0.84 27.28 6.91
CA MET A 103 -0.19 27.07 5.89
C MET A 103 0.39 26.49 4.60
N ALA A 104 1.57 26.95 4.17
CA ALA A 104 2.26 26.40 3.02
C ALA A 104 2.61 24.91 3.20
N GLY A 105 3.09 24.53 4.38
CA GLY A 105 3.36 23.13 4.73
C GLY A 105 2.10 22.27 4.71
N VAL A 106 0.99 22.76 5.29
CA VAL A 106 -0.30 22.05 5.28
C VAL A 106 -0.82 21.87 3.85
N LEU A 107 -0.77 22.91 3.02
CA LEU A 107 -1.20 22.83 1.62
C LEU A 107 -0.38 21.80 0.82
N LEU A 108 0.94 21.76 1.03
CA LEU A 108 1.81 20.76 0.41
C LEU A 108 1.45 19.34 0.87
N LEU A 109 1.18 19.14 2.16
CA LEU A 109 0.76 17.84 2.70
C LEU A 109 -0.59 17.39 2.13
N VAL A 110 -1.56 18.29 2.03
CA VAL A 110 -2.87 17.99 1.44
C VAL A 110 -2.73 17.63 -0.04
N ALA A 111 -1.94 18.38 -0.80
CA ALA A 111 -1.67 18.06 -2.20
C ALA A 111 -1.02 16.68 -2.37
N CYS A 112 0.00 16.35 -1.55
CA CYS A 112 0.64 15.04 -1.56
C CYS A 112 -0.33 13.92 -1.17
N ALA A 113 -1.19 14.15 -0.17
CA ALA A 113 -2.20 13.19 0.28
C ALA A 113 -3.23 12.88 -0.82
N ILE A 114 -3.68 13.90 -1.56
CA ILE A 114 -4.59 13.73 -2.70
C ILE A 114 -3.91 12.88 -3.79
N VAL A 115 -2.67 13.19 -4.16
CA VAL A 115 -1.92 12.40 -5.16
C VAL A 115 -1.75 10.95 -4.71
N ALA A 116 -1.35 10.73 -3.45
CA ALA A 116 -1.20 9.39 -2.90
C ALA A 116 -2.52 8.61 -2.91
N LEU A 117 -3.63 9.25 -2.56
CA LEU A 117 -4.97 8.65 -2.59
C LEU A 117 -5.39 8.25 -4.01
N VAL A 118 -5.17 9.12 -5.00
CA VAL A 118 -5.48 8.81 -6.42
C VAL A 118 -4.63 7.62 -6.91
N LEU A 119 -3.33 7.62 -6.63
CA LEU A 119 -2.45 6.51 -6.99
C LEU A 119 -2.88 5.19 -6.33
N GLN A 120 -3.32 5.23 -5.08
CA GLN A 120 -3.83 4.07 -4.36
C GLN A 120 -5.08 3.48 -5.02
N ILE A 121 -6.02 4.33 -5.43
CA ILE A 121 -7.24 3.89 -6.15
C ILE A 121 -6.89 3.24 -7.48
N ILE A 122 -5.99 3.85 -8.25
CA ILE A 122 -5.56 3.29 -9.55
C ILE A 122 -4.83 1.96 -9.36
N PHE A 123 -4.00 1.85 -8.31
CA PHE A 123 -3.32 0.61 -7.97
C PHE A 123 -4.33 -0.51 -7.67
N TYR A 124 -5.34 -0.27 -6.82
CA TYR A 124 -6.36 -1.28 -6.55
C TYR A 124 -7.19 -1.63 -7.78
N ASN A 125 -7.46 -0.67 -8.67
CA ASN A 125 -8.14 -0.95 -9.93
C ASN A 125 -7.32 -1.88 -10.83
N LYS A 126 -6.01 -1.64 -10.90
CA LYS A 126 -5.10 -2.49 -11.67
C LYS A 126 -4.90 -3.86 -11.05
N LEU A 127 -4.84 -3.95 -9.72
CA LEU A 127 -4.85 -5.21 -8.99
C LEU A 127 -6.11 -6.01 -9.31
N ALA A 128 -7.30 -5.42 -9.17
CA ALA A 128 -8.57 -6.05 -9.49
C ALA A 128 -8.59 -6.58 -10.93
N LYS A 129 -8.19 -5.73 -11.90
CA LYS A 129 -8.11 -6.09 -13.32
C LYS A 129 -7.10 -7.21 -13.61
N ALA A 130 -5.96 -7.23 -12.91
CA ALA A 130 -4.96 -8.29 -13.06
C ALA A 130 -5.46 -9.67 -12.62
N PHE A 131 -6.55 -9.72 -11.85
CA PHE A 131 -7.27 -10.94 -11.48
C PHE A 131 -8.63 -11.09 -12.19
N GLY A 132 -8.93 -10.26 -13.20
CA GLY A 132 -10.16 -10.34 -13.99
C GLY A 132 -11.40 -9.72 -13.35
N HIS A 133 -11.26 -8.87 -12.34
CA HIS A 133 -12.38 -8.24 -11.64
C HIS A 133 -12.65 -6.81 -12.13
N GLY A 134 -13.93 -6.40 -12.10
CA GLY A 134 -14.41 -5.09 -12.54
C GLY A 134 -14.33 -3.98 -11.49
N ALA A 135 -14.84 -2.78 -11.83
CA ALA A 135 -14.76 -1.58 -10.98
C ALA A 135 -15.45 -1.71 -9.61
N GLY A 136 -16.57 -2.43 -9.51
CA GLY A 136 -17.25 -2.67 -8.24
C GLY A 136 -16.39 -3.45 -7.23
N PHE A 137 -15.54 -4.36 -7.73
CA PHE A 137 -14.58 -5.07 -6.88
C PHE A 137 -13.47 -4.15 -6.35
N THR A 138 -13.03 -3.19 -7.16
CA THR A 138 -12.09 -2.15 -6.73
C THR A 138 -12.65 -1.28 -5.61
N VAL A 139 -13.93 -0.90 -5.70
CA VAL A 139 -14.61 -0.17 -4.62
C VAL A 139 -14.61 -1.01 -3.34
N GLY A 140 -14.90 -2.31 -3.45
CA GLY A 140 -14.78 -3.26 -2.35
C GLY A 140 -13.36 -3.34 -1.75
N LEU A 141 -12.31 -3.31 -2.57
CA LEU A 141 -10.91 -3.25 -2.12
C LEU A 141 -10.54 -1.95 -1.40
N ILE A 142 -11.23 -0.85 -1.69
CA ILE A 142 -10.97 0.45 -1.04
C ILE A 142 -11.63 0.47 0.34
N PHE A 143 -12.91 0.08 0.43
CA PHE A 143 -13.67 0.15 1.68
C PHE A 143 -13.45 -1.08 2.59
N LEU A 144 -13.36 -2.27 2.01
CA LEU A 144 -13.21 -3.56 2.70
C LEU A 144 -11.92 -4.25 2.23
N ASN A 145 -10.80 -3.53 2.32
CA ASN A 145 -9.51 -3.93 1.78
C ASN A 145 -9.10 -5.36 2.13
N VAL A 146 -9.10 -5.69 3.41
CA VAL A 146 -8.59 -6.97 3.92
C VAL A 146 -9.42 -8.14 3.42
N ILE A 147 -10.76 -7.99 3.42
CA ILE A 147 -11.68 -9.05 3.00
C ILE A 147 -11.53 -9.31 1.49
N PHE A 148 -11.48 -8.27 0.67
CA PHE A 148 -11.33 -8.42 -0.78
C PHE A 148 -9.95 -8.93 -1.18
N LEU A 149 -8.89 -8.55 -0.45
CA LEU A 149 -7.56 -9.14 -0.62
C LEU A 149 -7.56 -10.64 -0.27
N LEU A 150 -8.26 -11.06 0.78
CA LEU A 150 -8.42 -12.49 1.11
C LEU A 150 -9.19 -13.25 0.02
N ILE A 151 -10.23 -12.63 -0.55
CA ILE A 151 -10.97 -13.20 -1.70
C ILE A 151 -10.03 -13.37 -2.90
N LEU A 152 -9.18 -12.38 -3.22
CA LEU A 152 -8.16 -12.54 -4.27
C LEU A 152 -7.14 -13.62 -3.94
N ALA A 153 -6.69 -13.68 -2.69
CA ALA A 153 -5.67 -14.59 -2.20
C ALA A 153 -6.10 -16.07 -2.25
N PHE A 154 -7.33 -16.36 -1.84
CA PHE A 154 -7.84 -17.73 -1.69
C PHE A 154 -8.91 -18.11 -2.72
N GLY A 155 -9.51 -17.15 -3.41
CA GLY A 155 -10.53 -17.39 -4.42
C GLY A 155 -10.00 -18.12 -5.66
N SER A 156 -10.92 -18.51 -6.55
CA SER A 156 -10.61 -19.24 -7.78
C SER A 156 -9.94 -18.39 -8.87
N SER A 157 -9.85 -17.06 -8.69
CA SER A 157 -9.25 -16.15 -9.66
C SER A 157 -7.76 -16.43 -9.88
N ARG A 158 -7.40 -16.68 -11.14
CA ARG A 158 -6.02 -16.81 -11.60
C ARG A 158 -5.45 -15.43 -11.90
N TYR A 159 -4.15 -15.27 -11.70
CA TYR A 159 -3.44 -14.06 -12.08
C TYR A 159 -3.29 -14.03 -13.61
N LEU A 160 -3.90 -13.05 -14.25
CA LEU A 160 -3.96 -12.92 -15.72
C LEU A 160 -2.82 -12.06 -16.29
N GLY A 161 -2.01 -11.44 -15.42
CA GLY A 161 -0.92 -10.54 -15.81
C GLY A 161 -1.40 -9.10 -16.01
N GLY A 162 -0.75 -8.16 -15.32
CA GLY A 162 -1.10 -6.72 -15.39
C GLY A 162 0.09 -5.76 -15.48
N GLY A 163 1.32 -6.28 -15.41
CA GLY A 163 2.55 -5.49 -15.47
C GLY A 163 3.23 -5.64 -16.83
N THR A 164 3.13 -4.61 -17.66
CA THR A 164 3.69 -4.51 -19.03
C THR A 164 5.17 -4.93 -19.16
N GLU A 165 5.95 -4.91 -18.07
CA GLU A 165 7.40 -5.13 -18.11
C GLU A 165 7.82 -6.60 -17.93
N ARG A 166 7.01 -7.45 -17.26
CA ARG A 166 7.40 -8.85 -16.99
C ARG A 166 7.23 -9.76 -18.21
N LEU A 167 6.31 -9.40 -19.12
CA LEU A 167 6.14 -10.11 -20.39
C LEU A 167 7.28 -9.78 -21.35
N SER A 168 7.77 -8.54 -21.44
CA SER A 168 8.88 -8.24 -22.37
C SER A 168 10.17 -9.00 -22.04
N GLY A 169 10.49 -9.24 -20.77
CA GLY A 169 11.72 -9.98 -20.40
C GLY A 169 11.56 -11.50 -20.40
N TYR A 170 10.38 -12.00 -20.00
CA TYR A 170 10.11 -13.44 -19.95
C TYR A 170 9.74 -14.01 -21.32
N ASP A 171 9.00 -13.26 -22.13
CA ASP A 171 8.61 -13.63 -23.50
C ASP A 171 9.82 -13.58 -24.44
N SER A 172 10.78 -12.65 -24.21
CA SER A 172 12.08 -12.72 -24.88
C SER A 172 12.91 -13.93 -24.44
N ALA A 173 13.05 -14.19 -23.13
CA ALA A 173 13.82 -15.34 -22.62
C ALA A 173 13.20 -16.70 -22.99
N ALA A 174 11.87 -16.78 -23.12
CA ALA A 174 11.16 -17.95 -23.62
C ALA A 174 11.30 -18.09 -25.15
N ASN A 175 11.21 -16.99 -25.92
CA ASN A 175 11.44 -17.01 -27.37
C ASN A 175 12.88 -17.43 -27.74
N TYR A 176 13.89 -17.13 -26.90
CA TYR A 176 15.25 -17.63 -27.11
C TYR A 176 15.42 -19.12 -26.81
N ARG A 177 14.54 -19.74 -26.00
CA ARG A 177 14.57 -21.18 -25.69
C ARG A 177 13.72 -22.05 -26.62
N TYR A 178 12.81 -21.44 -27.40
CA TYR A 178 11.89 -22.12 -28.32
C TYR A 178 12.13 -21.81 -29.80
N ARG A 179 13.32 -21.31 -30.14
CA ARG A 179 13.74 -21.31 -31.55
C ARG A 179 14.37 -22.67 -31.83
N GLU A 180 13.51 -23.65 -32.13
CA GLU A 180 13.97 -24.91 -32.72
C GLU A 180 14.87 -24.58 -33.93
N PRO A 181 16.00 -25.29 -34.12
CA PRO A 181 16.77 -25.12 -35.34
C PRO A 181 15.85 -25.49 -36.50
N MET A 182 15.44 -24.49 -37.30
CA MET A 182 14.67 -24.74 -38.50
C MET A 182 15.41 -25.78 -39.32
N ASP A 183 14.68 -26.86 -39.57
CA ASP A 183 15.01 -27.95 -40.43
C ASP A 183 15.17 -27.46 -41.88
N ARG A 184 16.45 -27.39 -42.30
CA ARG A 184 16.99 -27.31 -43.67
C ARG A 184 16.87 -25.98 -44.42
#